data_AF-A0A2V8PF49-F1
#
_entry.id   AF-A0A2V8PF49-F1
#
_cell.length_a   1.000
_cell.length_b   1.000
_cell.length_c   1.000
_cell.angle_alpha   90.00
_cell.angle_beta   90.00
_cell.angle_gamma   90.00
#
_symmetry.space_group_name_H-M   'P 1'
#
loop_
_entity.id
_entity.type
_entity.pdbx_description
1 polymer ?
#
loop_
_entity_poly.entity_id
_entity_poly.type
_entity_poly.pdbx_seq_one_letter_code
_entity_poly.pdbx_strand_id
1 'polypeptide(L)'
;AVAEVNSWNNSLRAVSQVFQTASLLDHGVLLELQLPLTSKRLDCFVTGYDSKKAPNAVIIELKQWSGCKGASGKNEVAAFVGGNIRVSRGSATPMGRPSRRRSTRT
;
A
#
# COMPACT_ATOMS: atom_id res chain seq x y z
N ALA A 1 21.02 -1.34 1.92
CA ALA A 1 21.03 -1.35 0.44
C ALA A 1 20.08 -2.41 -0.16
N VAL A 2 20.40 -3.71 -0.18
CA VAL A 2 19.55 -4.71 -0.88
C VAL A 2 18.12 -4.79 -0.32
N ALA A 3 17.97 -4.78 1.01
CA ALA A 3 16.66 -4.81 1.65
C ALA A 3 15.80 -3.56 1.34
N GLU A 4 16.46 -2.41 1.15
CA GLU A 4 15.81 -1.15 0.80
C GLU A 4 15.34 -1.16 -0.65
N VAL A 5 16.19 -1.56 -1.60
CA VAL A 5 15.80 -1.76 -3.00
C VAL A 5 14.63 -2.75 -3.14
N ASN A 6 14.66 -3.84 -2.37
CA ASN A 6 13.56 -4.80 -2.34
C ASN A 6 12.27 -4.21 -1.76
N SER A 7 12.38 -3.40 -0.69
CA SER A 7 11.26 -2.65 -0.14
C SER A 7 10.64 -1.74 -1.21
N TRP A 8 11.47 -0.96 -1.89
CA TRP A 8 11.05 -0.09 -2.98
C TRP A 8 10.35 -0.82 -4.13
N ASN A 9 10.94 -1.90 -4.63
CA ASN A 9 10.36 -2.71 -5.69
C ASN A 9 8.98 -3.26 -5.32
N ASN A 10 8.82 -3.74 -4.09
CA ASN A 10 7.53 -4.27 -3.63
C ASN A 10 6.48 -3.16 -3.48
N SER A 11 6.85 -2.03 -2.87
CA SER A 11 5.97 -0.88 -2.65
C SER A 11 5.48 -0.27 -3.96
N LEU A 12 6.40 0.04 -4.88
CA LEU A 12 6.06 0.67 -6.16
C LEU A 12 5.26 -0.26 -7.07
N ARG A 13 5.55 -1.57 -7.04
CA ARG A 13 4.76 -2.56 -7.76
C ARG A 13 3.31 -2.60 -7.24
N ALA A 14 3.11 -2.57 -5.93
CA ALA A 14 1.77 -2.57 -5.34
C ALA A 14 0.99 -1.29 -5.73
N VAL A 15 1.64 -0.12 -5.67
CA VAL A 15 1.04 1.14 -6.13
C VAL A 15 0.64 1.05 -7.61
N SER A 16 1.54 0.56 -8.47
CA SER A 16 1.26 0.42 -9.90
C SER A 16 0.05 -0.48 -10.18
N GLN A 17 -0.09 -1.60 -9.46
CA GLN A 17 -1.23 -2.51 -9.60
C GLN A 17 -2.56 -1.84 -9.21
N VAL A 18 -2.56 -1.06 -8.13
CA VAL A 18 -3.74 -0.30 -7.70
C VAL A 18 -4.15 0.71 -8.78
N PHE A 19 -3.18 1.44 -9.32
CA PHE A 19 -3.42 2.45 -10.36
C PHE A 19 -3.99 1.85 -11.64
N GLN A 20 -3.43 0.73 -12.09
CA GLN A 20 -3.94 0.00 -13.25
C GLN A 20 -5.38 -0.49 -13.01
N THR A 21 -5.64 -1.09 -11.85
CA THR A 21 -6.97 -1.60 -11.49
C THR A 21 -8.01 -0.48 -11.39
N ALA A 22 -7.62 0.67 -10.84
CA ALA A 22 -8.47 1.85 -10.70
C ALA A 22 -8.54 2.72 -11.97
N SER A 23 -7.88 2.32 -13.07
CA SER A 23 -7.79 3.10 -14.32
C SER A 23 -7.31 4.54 -14.11
N LEU A 24 -6.41 4.75 -13.15
CA LEU A 24 -5.80 6.06 -12.86
C LEU A 24 -4.64 6.33 -13.81
N LEU A 25 -4.95 6.60 -15.08
CA LEU A 25 -3.93 6.71 -16.15
C LEU A 25 -3.52 8.15 -16.48
N ASP A 26 -4.37 9.13 -16.16
CA ASP A 26 -4.14 10.56 -16.45
C ASP A 26 -4.18 11.39 -15.16
N HIS A 27 -3.32 11.04 -14.20
CA HIS A 27 -3.28 11.65 -12.88
C HIS A 27 -1.85 12.07 -12.52
N GLY A 28 -1.72 13.17 -11.79
CA GLY A 28 -0.45 13.58 -11.21
C GLY A 28 -0.07 12.64 -10.06
N VAL A 29 1.18 12.19 -10.04
CA VAL A 29 1.70 11.31 -8.98
C VAL A 29 3.00 11.88 -8.44
N LEU A 30 3.05 12.09 -7.13
CA LEU A 30 4.25 12.47 -6.40
C LEU A 30 4.58 11.36 -5.41
N LEU A 31 5.79 10.82 -5.52
CA LEU A 31 6.31 9.80 -4.61
C LEU A 31 7.31 10.44 -3.65
N GLU A 32 7.30 10.01 -2.39
CA GLU A 32 8.22 10.49 -1.36
C GLU A 32 8.26 12.01 -1.19
N LEU A 33 7.09 12.64 -1.17
CA LEU A 33 7.01 14.08 -1.00
C LEU A 33 7.34 14.47 0.44
N GLN A 34 8.50 15.12 0.64
CA GLN A 34 8.85 15.73 1.92
C GLN A 34 8.01 17.00 2.13
N LEU A 35 7.31 17.10 3.26
CA LEU A 35 6.50 18.27 3.58
C LEU A 35 7.40 19.42 4.06
N PRO A 36 7.26 20.64 3.50
CA PRO A 36 8.03 21.79 3.94
C PRO A 36 7.89 22.04 5.44
N LEU A 37 8.99 22.49 6.07
CA LEU A 37 9.01 22.87 7.49
C LEU A 37 8.70 21.71 8.46
N THR A 38 8.68 20.46 7.99
CA THR A 38 8.51 19.28 8.84
C THR A 38 9.46 18.15 8.42
N SER A 39 9.72 17.20 9.32
CA SER A 39 10.40 15.94 9.01
C SER A 39 9.45 14.87 8.42
N LYS A 40 8.18 15.20 8.16
CA LYS A 40 7.19 14.25 7.64
C LYS A 40 7.31 14.09 6.12
N ARG A 41 7.11 12.85 5.65
CA ARG A 41 7.10 12.44 4.25
C ARG A 41 5.76 11.80 3.92
N LEU A 42 5.22 12.10 2.74
CA LEU A 42 4.11 11.35 2.15
C LEU A 42 4.69 10.27 1.23
N ASP A 43 4.22 9.02 1.37
CA ASP A 43 4.69 7.93 0.51
C ASP A 43 4.27 8.12 -0.94
N CYS A 44 2.99 8.40 -1.17
CA CYS A 44 2.43 8.66 -2.48
C CYS A 44 1.27 9.67 -2.39
N PHE A 45 1.30 10.67 -3.27
CA PHE A 45 0.28 11.69 -3.39
C PHE A 45 -0.22 11.73 -4.83
N VAL A 46 -1.53 11.57 -4.99
CA VAL A 46 -2.21 11.47 -6.29
C VAL A 46 -3.13 12.66 -6.46
N THR A 47 -3.06 13.32 -7.60
CA THR A 47 -3.92 14.45 -7.94
C THR A 47 -4.56 14.25 -9.30
N GLY A 48 -5.75 14.79 -9.50
CA GLY A 48 -6.43 14.69 -10.79
C GLY A 48 -7.79 15.36 -10.76
N TYR A 49 -8.59 15.05 -11.76
CA TYR A 49 -9.95 15.58 -11.90
C TYR A 49 -10.94 14.43 -11.97
N ASP A 50 -12.13 14.60 -11.40
CA ASP A 50 -13.22 13.64 -11.57
C ASP A 50 -13.95 13.83 -12.91
N SER A 51 -14.99 13.02 -13.13
CA SER A 51 -15.84 13.10 -14.33
C SER A 51 -16.54 14.44 -14.51
N LYS A 52 -16.67 15.25 -13.44
CA LYS A 52 -17.27 16.59 -13.46
C LYS A 52 -16.22 17.70 -13.57
N LYS A 53 -14.95 17.35 -13.82
CA LYS A 53 -13.80 18.27 -13.85
C LYS A 53 -13.53 18.97 -12.51
N ALA A 54 -13.99 18.40 -11.40
CA ALA A 54 -13.62 18.89 -10.08
C ALA A 54 -12.24 18.33 -9.68
N PRO A 55 -11.33 19.18 -9.17
CA PRO A 55 -10.02 18.73 -8.72
C PRO A 55 -10.13 17.87 -7.46
N ASN A 56 -9.42 16.75 -7.44
CA ASN A 56 -9.38 15.81 -6.33
C ASN A 56 -7.94 15.40 -6.02
N ALA A 57 -7.69 15.05 -4.76
CA ALA A 57 -6.40 14.57 -4.31
C ALA A 57 -6.53 13.44 -3.28
N VAL A 58 -5.65 12.45 -3.36
CA VAL A 58 -5.60 11.28 -2.48
C VAL A 58 -4.18 11.08 -1.99
N ILE A 59 -4.03 10.82 -0.69
CA ILE A 59 -2.76 10.43 -0.08
C ILE A 59 -2.81 8.92 0.18
N ILE A 60 -1.78 8.22 -0.28
CA ILE A 60 -1.59 6.79 -0.06
C ILE A 60 -0.36 6.63 0.82
N GLU A 61 -0.57 6.07 2.02
CA GLU A 61 0.48 5.67 2.94
C GLU A 61 0.77 4.17 2.75
N LEU A 62 2.02 3.81 2.52
CA LEU A 62 2.46 2.44 2.30
C LEU A 62 2.98 1.84 3.61
N LYS A 63 2.42 0.70 3.99
CA LYS A 63 2.93 -0.10 5.11
C LYS A 63 3.48 -1.42 4.57
N GLN A 64 4.77 -1.65 4.79
CA GLN A 64 5.42 -2.93 4.47
C GLN A 64 5.27 -3.89 5.66
N TRP A 65 4.32 -4.81 5.60
CA TRP A 65 4.18 -5.89 6.58
C TRP A 65 4.51 -7.23 5.94
N SER A 66 5.37 -8.02 6.60
CA SER A 66 5.72 -9.38 6.18
C SER A 66 4.62 -10.41 6.47
N GLY A 67 3.60 -10.01 7.23
CA GLY A 67 2.40 -10.77 7.53
C GLY A 67 1.51 -10.00 8.52
N CYS A 68 0.20 -10.12 8.38
CA CYS A 68 -0.77 -9.52 9.29
C CYS A 68 -1.89 -10.51 9.63
N LYS A 69 -2.44 -10.39 10.84
CA LYS A 69 -3.65 -11.05 11.30
C LYS A 69 -4.67 -9.97 11.68
N GLY A 70 -5.96 -10.26 11.54
CA GLY A 70 -7.00 -9.39 12.08
C GLY A 70 -6.81 -9.20 13.59
N ALA A 71 -6.89 -7.97 14.08
CA ALA A 71 -6.91 -7.69 15.51
C ALA A 71 -8.37 -7.57 16.00
N SER A 72 -8.56 -7.62 17.33
CA SER A 72 -9.89 -7.58 17.93
C SER A 72 -10.60 -6.22 17.73
N GLY A 73 -9.86 -5.16 17.41
CA GLY A 73 -10.42 -3.83 17.15
C GLY A 73 -10.92 -3.65 15.72
N LYS A 74 -11.98 -2.85 15.56
CA LYS A 74 -12.52 -2.48 14.25
C LYS A 74 -11.48 -1.68 13.47
N ASN A 75 -11.16 -2.12 12.25
CA ASN A 75 -10.07 -1.56 11.41
C ASN A 75 -8.70 -1.61 12.09
N GLU A 76 -8.42 -2.68 12.84
CA GLU A 76 -7.10 -2.93 13.41
C GLU A 76 -6.51 -4.24 12.92
N VAL A 77 -5.20 -4.22 12.78
CA VAL A 77 -4.44 -5.32 12.22
C VAL A 77 -3.16 -5.49 13.01
N ALA A 78 -2.91 -6.73 13.42
CA ALA A 78 -1.71 -7.13 14.12
C ALA A 78 -0.69 -7.61 13.09
N ALA A 79 0.45 -6.93 12.99
CA ALA A 79 1.51 -7.26 12.05
C ALA A 79 2.84 -7.48 12.77
N PHE A 80 3.69 -8.33 12.21
CA PHE A 80 5.06 -8.50 12.71
C PHE A 80 5.95 -7.38 12.16
N VAL A 81 6.40 -6.48 13.04
CA VAL A 81 7.18 -5.28 12.69
C VAL A 81 8.38 -5.18 13.63
N GLY A 82 9.60 -5.16 13.09
CA GLY A 82 10.81 -4.96 13.87
C GLY A 82 11.10 -6.06 14.92
N GLY A 83 10.72 -7.31 14.63
CA GLY A 83 10.97 -8.45 15.53
C GLY A 83 9.85 -8.75 16.54
N ASN A 84 8.79 -7.93 16.60
CA ASN A 84 7.67 -8.10 17.52
C ASN A 84 6.32 -7.93 16.81
N ILE A 85 5.25 -8.45 17.42
CA ILE A 85 3.87 -8.22 16.94
C ILE A 85 3.40 -6.85 17.45
N ARG A 86 2.89 -6.01 16.54
CA ARG A 86 2.32 -4.70 16.85
C ARG A 86 0.92 -4.56 16.24
N VAL A 87 0.00 -3.96 16.98
CA VAL A 87 -1.34 -3.60 16.49
C VAL A 87 -1.27 -2.21 15.88
N SER A 88 -1.83 -2.07 14.69
CA SER A 88 -1.93 -0.78 13.99
C SER A 88 -3.33 -0.58 13.44
N ARG A 89 -3.75 0.69 13.35
CA ARG A 89 -5.01 1.06 12.69
C ARG A 89 -4.85 0.98 11.19
N GLY A 90 -5.74 0.24 10.53
CA GLY A 90 -5.81 0.04 9.09
C GLY A 90 -6.65 -1.20 8.74
N SER A 91 -7.26 -1.21 7.56
CA SER A 91 -7.81 -2.42 6.97
C SER A 91 -6.70 -3.16 6.22
N ALA A 92 -6.32 -4.36 6.66
CA ALA A 92 -5.44 -5.21 5.88
C ALA A 92 -6.28 -6.07 4.94
N THR A 93 -6.01 -5.98 3.65
CA THR A 93 -6.33 -7.07 2.72
C THR A 93 -5.05 -7.88 2.55
N PRO A 94 -4.96 -9.12 3.09
CA PRO A 94 -3.80 -9.96 2.86
C PRO A 94 -3.69 -10.24 1.36
N MET A 95 -2.70 -9.67 0.68
CA MET A 95 -2.33 -10.07 -0.67
C MET A 95 -1.62 -11.42 -0.58
N GLY A 96 -2.39 -12.48 -0.40
CA GLY A 96 -1.91 -13.85 -0.32
C GLY A 96 -1.42 -14.34 -1.68
N ARG A 97 -0.24 -15.00 -1.69
CA ARG A 97 0.26 -15.78 -2.82
C ARG A 97 -0.84 -16.68 -3.40
N PRO A 98 -0.93 -16.85 -4.74
CA PRO A 98 -1.95 -17.70 -5.34
C PRO A 98 -1.82 -19.12 -4.78
N SER A 99 -2.92 -19.64 -4.21
CA SER A 99 -2.96 -21.01 -3.72
C SER A 99 -2.69 -21.95 -4.89
N ARG A 100 -1.60 -22.70 -4.82
CA ARG A 100 -1.32 -23.77 -5.78
C ARG A 100 -2.33 -24.89 -5.51
N ARG A 101 -3.48 -24.86 -6.19
CA ARG A 101 -4.42 -25.99 -6.21
C ARG A 101 -3.69 -27.19 -6.80
N ARG A 102 -3.36 -28.18 -5.96
CA ARG A 102 -2.99 -29.52 -6.46
C ARG A 102 -4.26 -30.11 -7.08
N SER A 103 -4.25 -30.24 -8.41
CA SER A 103 -5.21 -31.07 -9.12
C SER A 103 -4.83 -32.52 -8.88
N THR A 104 -5.57 -33.21 -8.01
CA THR A 104 -5.64 -34.67 -8.02
C THR A 104 -6.57 -35.05 -9.16
N ARG A 105 -6.02 -35.63 -10.23
CA ARG A 105 -6.80 -36.22 -11.32
C ARG A 105 -6.94 -37.71 -11.04
N THR A 106 -8.18 -38.19 -11.10
CA THR A 106 -8.62 -39.58 -11.11
C THR A 106 -8.01 -40.38 -12.25
#